data_AF-A0A7W6FWC6-F1
#
_entry.id   AF-A0A7W6FWC6-F1
#
_cell.length_a   1.000
_cell.length_b   1.000
_cell.length_c   1.000
_cell.angle_alpha   90.00
_cell.angle_beta   90.00
_cell.angle_gamma   90.00
#
_symmetry.space_group_name_H-M   'P 1'
#
loop_
_entity.id
_entity.type
_entity.pdbx_description
1 polymer ?
#
loop_
_entity_poly.entity_id
_entity_poly.type
_entity_poly.pdbx_seq_one_letter_code
_entity_poly.pdbx_strand_id
1 'polypeptide(L)'
;MPIIEIPLKSTEEVLLAMQFGPTAAQAGRDNAPTWRGDIRRHWVFRGHGDPSWTMQPKAWRADYLQKQEEIRGNIQGVIDRYLPSPLFEFSHDAHMQHFAYFLEYRLSAYFARHASQLGLLETSRWHHNSDPADALAIGGELRKMGDDLGEYLATLSIAQHYDIATRLLDFSFNPMKALSFAIYGMQRDIHQVAVFALNINEMPYVDLKTKNDGNFLEDDNKWSKYIAPYSSNRNIFAQEGLFITMLDPGHHYGINGKFPTLEDAYKRSEDPILYKLVVDGFDLIADVRTMLIRLQCTPADLMPSLDNCAKAAQLRLETIVALEHGPASDLSSGKLGPVDIVGSRMG
;
A
#
# COMPACT_ATOMS: atom_id res chain seq x y z
N MET A 1 15.40 -13.60 9.49
CA MET A 1 16.47 -12.59 9.48
C MET A 1 15.86 -11.19 9.54
N PRO A 2 16.57 -10.17 10.06
CA PRO A 2 16.14 -8.78 9.87
C PRO A 2 16.06 -8.45 8.38
N ILE A 3 15.19 -7.50 8.03
CA ILE A 3 15.13 -6.89 6.70
C ILE A 3 16.55 -6.47 6.31
N ILE A 4 16.95 -6.82 5.09
CA ILE A 4 18.25 -6.40 4.58
C ILE A 4 18.08 -5.00 3.99
N GLU A 5 18.70 -4.02 4.64
CA GLU A 5 18.77 -2.66 4.13
C GLU A 5 19.97 -2.49 3.19
N ILE A 6 19.73 -1.93 2.01
CA ILE A 6 20.74 -1.72 0.97
C ILE A 6 20.76 -0.22 0.63
N PRO A 7 21.79 0.53 1.07
CA PRO A 7 21.93 1.92 0.65
C PRO A 7 22.40 1.98 -0.80
N LEU A 8 21.73 2.83 -1.59
CA LEU A 8 22.03 3.11 -2.99
C LEU A 8 22.65 4.50 -3.08
N LYS A 9 23.87 4.58 -3.62
CA LYS A 9 24.74 5.76 -3.55
C LYS A 9 24.86 6.53 -4.87
N SER A 10 24.31 5.98 -5.95
CA SER A 10 24.36 6.59 -7.28
C SER A 10 23.13 6.23 -8.10
N THR A 11 22.82 7.05 -9.11
CA THR A 11 21.73 6.78 -10.06
C THR A 11 21.95 5.46 -10.80
N GLU A 12 23.21 5.06 -11.02
CA GLU A 12 23.54 3.76 -11.61
C GLU A 12 23.17 2.60 -10.68
N GLU A 13 23.52 2.67 -9.39
CA GLU A 13 23.13 1.65 -8.41
C GLU A 13 21.60 1.54 -8.29
N VAL A 14 20.90 2.68 -8.32
CA VAL A 14 19.43 2.70 -8.37
C VAL A 14 18.91 1.98 -9.60
N LEU A 15 19.40 2.32 -10.80
CA LEU A 15 19.00 1.65 -12.03
C LEU A 15 19.27 0.14 -12.00
N LEU A 16 20.45 -0.27 -11.53
CA LEU A 16 20.82 -1.68 -11.42
C LEU A 16 19.89 -2.43 -10.47
N ALA A 17 19.59 -1.87 -9.29
CA ALA A 17 18.68 -2.48 -8.34
C ALA A 17 17.26 -2.61 -8.89
N MET A 18 16.76 -1.57 -9.58
CA MET A 18 15.42 -1.58 -10.17
C MET A 18 15.33 -2.47 -11.41
N GLN A 19 16.40 -2.72 -12.15
CA GLN A 19 16.36 -3.57 -13.37
C GLN A 19 16.64 -5.04 -13.09
N PHE A 20 17.54 -5.32 -12.15
CA PHE A 20 18.09 -6.65 -11.93
C PHE A 20 17.81 -7.20 -10.53
N GLY A 21 17.08 -6.46 -9.69
CA GLY A 21 16.65 -6.92 -8.37
C GLY A 21 17.51 -6.37 -7.22
N PRO A 22 17.09 -6.58 -5.97
CA PRO A 22 17.60 -5.84 -4.81
C PRO A 22 19.10 -6.01 -4.55
N THR A 23 19.67 -7.18 -4.85
CA THR A 23 21.08 -7.48 -4.60
C THR A 23 22.01 -7.09 -5.75
N ALA A 24 21.48 -6.69 -6.91
CA ALA A 24 22.28 -6.39 -8.09
C ALA A 24 23.21 -5.18 -7.90
N ALA A 25 22.79 -4.18 -7.13
CA ALA A 25 23.62 -3.02 -6.81
C ALA A 25 24.88 -3.39 -5.99
N GLN A 26 24.80 -4.43 -5.15
CA GLN A 26 25.91 -4.84 -4.29
C GLN A 26 26.95 -5.71 -5.03
N ALA A 27 26.54 -6.35 -6.11
CA ALA A 27 27.35 -7.37 -6.78
C ALA A 27 28.21 -6.82 -7.93
N GLY A 28 28.02 -5.55 -8.32
CA GLY A 28 28.66 -4.97 -9.50
C GLY A 28 28.16 -5.62 -10.81
N ARG A 29 28.37 -4.96 -11.96
CA ARG A 29 27.87 -5.45 -13.26
C ARG A 29 28.35 -6.87 -13.61
N ASP A 30 29.52 -7.27 -13.12
CA ASP A 30 30.19 -8.51 -13.52
C ASP A 30 29.89 -9.73 -12.63
N ASN A 31 29.41 -9.52 -11.39
CA ASN A 31 29.08 -10.59 -10.44
C ASN A 31 27.64 -10.52 -9.93
N ALA A 32 26.82 -9.58 -10.41
CA ALA A 32 25.38 -9.64 -10.21
C ALA A 32 24.91 -11.05 -10.60
N PRO A 33 24.26 -11.81 -9.69
CA PRO A 33 23.63 -13.06 -10.10
C PRO A 33 22.84 -12.68 -11.33
N THR A 34 23.22 -13.24 -12.48
CA THR A 34 22.49 -13.03 -13.71
C THR A 34 21.16 -13.69 -13.43
N TRP A 35 20.21 -12.93 -12.88
CA TRP A 35 18.84 -13.35 -12.72
C TRP A 35 18.36 -13.55 -14.14
N ARG A 36 18.53 -14.78 -14.64
CA ARG A 36 18.15 -15.21 -15.97
C ARG A 36 16.63 -15.34 -15.98
N GLY A 37 15.93 -14.21 -15.88
CA GLY A 37 14.49 -14.15 -15.77
C GLY A 37 13.99 -12.72 -15.54
N ASP A 38 12.74 -12.47 -15.95
CA ASP A 38 12.05 -11.20 -15.67
C ASP A 38 11.88 -11.05 -14.15
N ILE A 39 12.56 -10.07 -13.54
CA ILE A 39 12.50 -9.80 -12.09
C ILE A 39 11.07 -9.60 -11.60
N ARG A 40 10.18 -9.12 -12.49
CA ARG A 40 8.75 -8.90 -12.25
C ARG A 40 7.99 -10.18 -11.96
N ARG A 41 8.57 -11.34 -12.24
CA ARG A 41 7.99 -12.66 -11.90
C ARG A 41 8.28 -13.10 -10.47
N HIS A 42 9.28 -12.49 -9.82
CA HIS A 42 9.78 -12.94 -8.51
C HIS A 42 9.64 -11.87 -7.44
N TRP A 43 9.70 -10.59 -7.84
CA TRP A 43 9.74 -9.46 -6.93
C TRP A 43 8.61 -8.49 -7.20
N VAL A 44 8.10 -7.91 -6.11
CA VAL A 44 7.19 -6.77 -6.14
C VAL A 44 7.72 -5.68 -5.24
N PHE A 45 7.37 -4.45 -5.56
CA PHE A 45 8.01 -3.27 -5.02
C PHE A 45 7.01 -2.29 -4.42
N ARG A 46 7.37 -1.66 -3.29
CA ARG A 46 6.57 -0.61 -2.65
C ARG A 46 7.45 0.57 -2.29
N GLY A 47 7.05 1.77 -2.71
CA GLY A 47 7.78 3.00 -2.42
C GLY A 47 7.26 3.71 -1.18
N HIS A 48 8.17 4.11 -0.28
CA HIS A 48 7.89 4.97 0.86
C HIS A 48 8.68 6.28 0.72
N GLY A 49 7.97 7.41 0.81
CA GLY A 49 8.59 8.74 0.86
C GLY A 49 9.30 9.06 2.18
N ASP A 50 9.13 8.19 3.17
CA ASP A 50 9.84 8.22 4.45
C ASP A 50 10.32 6.78 4.78
N PRO A 51 11.63 6.54 4.85
CA PRO A 51 12.21 5.24 5.15
C PRO A 51 11.89 4.68 6.54
N SER A 52 11.39 5.50 7.47
CA SER A 52 10.98 5.09 8.81
C SER A 52 9.59 4.44 8.84
N TRP A 53 8.78 4.63 7.79
CA TRP A 53 7.44 4.06 7.72
C TRP A 53 7.51 2.54 7.60
N THR A 54 6.75 1.88 8.48
CA THR A 54 6.54 0.43 8.45
C THR A 54 5.48 0.04 7.42
N MET A 55 5.53 -1.21 6.96
CA MET A 55 4.49 -1.82 6.12
C MET A 55 3.31 -2.29 6.98
N GLN A 56 2.66 -1.30 7.56
CA GLN A 56 1.39 -1.43 8.25
C GLN A 56 0.28 -0.80 7.39
N PRO A 57 -0.83 -1.53 7.13
CA PRO A 57 -1.93 -0.97 6.34
C PRO A 57 -2.54 0.25 7.02
N LYS A 58 -3.05 1.19 6.22
CA LYS A 58 -3.56 2.49 6.70
C LYS A 58 -4.64 2.33 7.78
N ALA A 59 -5.50 1.31 7.65
CA ALA A 59 -6.57 1.03 8.62
C ALA A 59 -6.08 0.69 10.04
N TRP A 60 -4.79 0.37 10.20
CA TRP A 60 -4.21 -0.13 11.44
C TRP A 60 -3.08 0.75 11.99
N ARG A 61 -2.80 1.88 11.35
CA ARG A 61 -1.79 2.82 11.82
C ARG A 61 -2.31 3.60 13.03
N ALA A 62 -1.43 3.91 13.97
CA ALA A 62 -1.80 4.55 15.22
C ALA A 62 -2.52 5.90 15.03
N ASP A 63 -2.10 6.70 14.05
CA ASP A 63 -2.71 7.99 13.72
C ASP A 63 -4.15 7.82 13.18
N TYR A 64 -4.41 6.76 12.44
CA TYR A 64 -5.75 6.42 11.97
C TYR A 64 -6.61 5.86 13.10
N LEU A 65 -6.07 4.95 13.92
CA LEU A 65 -6.78 4.39 15.08
C LEU A 65 -7.16 5.50 16.09
N GLN A 66 -6.31 6.50 16.29
CA GLN A 66 -6.63 7.66 17.12
C GLN A 66 -7.84 8.44 16.58
N LYS A 67 -7.86 8.73 15.28
CA LYS A 67 -9.02 9.37 14.62
C LYS A 67 -10.27 8.50 14.74
N GLN A 68 -10.12 7.18 14.67
CA GLN A 68 -11.22 6.26 14.88
C GLN A 68 -11.76 6.32 16.32
N GLU A 69 -10.91 6.46 17.34
CA GLU A 69 -11.36 6.59 18.73
C GLU A 69 -12.20 7.87 18.96
N GLU A 70 -11.84 8.97 18.29
CA GLU A 70 -12.67 10.19 18.29
C GLU A 70 -14.04 9.93 17.65
N ILE A 71 -14.09 9.21 16.53
CA ILE A 71 -15.33 8.80 15.88
C ILE A 71 -16.12 7.85 16.78
N ARG A 72 -15.45 6.91 17.45
CA ARG A 72 -16.03 5.91 18.36
C ARG A 72 -16.85 6.58 19.45
N GLY A 73 -16.27 7.58 20.13
CA GLY A 73 -16.97 8.35 21.16
C GLY A 73 -18.27 8.98 20.64
N ASN A 74 -18.27 9.45 19.39
CA ASN A 74 -19.44 10.06 18.75
C ASN A 74 -20.51 9.05 18.31
N ILE A 75 -20.15 7.78 18.15
CA ILE A 75 -21.07 6.72 17.68
C ILE A 75 -21.24 5.59 18.69
N GLN A 76 -20.89 5.79 19.97
CA GLN A 76 -20.93 4.76 21.01
C GLN A 76 -22.32 4.10 21.12
N GLY A 77 -23.42 4.85 20.99
CA GLY A 77 -24.77 4.27 21.00
C GLY A 77 -25.13 3.40 19.78
N VAL A 78 -24.40 3.55 18.67
CA VAL A 78 -24.47 2.65 17.50
C VAL A 78 -23.64 1.40 17.78
N ILE A 79 -22.44 1.59 18.33
CA ILE A 79 -21.53 0.52 18.75
C ILE A 79 -22.25 -0.39 19.74
N ASP A 80 -22.78 0.13 20.84
CA ASP A 80 -23.46 -0.66 21.88
C ASP A 80 -24.67 -1.46 21.34
N ARG A 81 -25.27 -0.99 20.25
CA ARG A 81 -26.41 -1.67 19.60
C ARG A 81 -25.99 -2.85 18.73
N TYR A 82 -24.81 -2.79 18.11
CA TYR A 82 -24.36 -3.74 17.09
C TYR A 82 -23.14 -4.57 17.51
N LEU A 83 -22.39 -4.11 18.52
CA LEU A 83 -21.32 -4.83 19.20
C LEU A 83 -21.89 -5.32 20.54
N PRO A 84 -22.44 -6.53 20.61
CA PRO A 84 -22.87 -7.08 21.88
C PRO A 84 -21.66 -7.22 22.81
N SER A 85 -21.73 -6.59 23.98
CA SER A 85 -20.95 -7.00 25.15
C SER A 85 -21.94 -7.64 26.13
N PRO A 86 -21.72 -8.84 26.72
CA PRO A 86 -20.46 -9.56 26.93
C PRO A 86 -20.59 -11.08 26.63
N LEU A 87 -20.14 -11.57 25.48
CA LEU A 87 -19.86 -13.02 25.38
C LEU A 87 -18.41 -13.36 25.78
N PHE A 88 -17.52 -12.37 25.85
CA PHE A 88 -16.17 -12.50 26.38
C PHE A 88 -15.72 -11.18 27.02
N GLU A 89 -15.03 -11.24 28.16
CA GLU A 89 -14.26 -10.11 28.72
C GLU A 89 -13.08 -9.82 27.79
N PHE A 90 -13.34 -9.15 26.68
CA PHE A 90 -12.29 -8.72 25.77
C PHE A 90 -11.51 -7.56 26.39
N SER A 91 -10.19 -7.55 26.19
CA SER A 91 -9.35 -6.42 26.51
C SER A 91 -9.78 -5.17 25.70
N HIS A 92 -9.43 -3.98 26.18
CA HIS A 92 -9.65 -2.73 25.43
C HIS A 92 -9.12 -2.83 23.98
N ASP A 93 -7.98 -3.49 23.79
CA ASP A 93 -7.35 -3.68 22.49
C ASP A 93 -8.19 -4.53 21.53
N ALA A 94 -8.80 -5.62 22.02
CA ALA A 94 -9.67 -6.46 21.21
C ALA A 94 -10.95 -5.73 20.76
N HIS A 95 -11.49 -4.84 21.61
CA HIS A 95 -12.60 -3.96 21.19
C HIS A 95 -12.18 -2.98 20.09
N MET A 96 -10.99 -2.37 20.21
CA MET A 96 -10.47 -1.46 19.18
C MET A 96 -10.26 -2.17 17.85
N GLN A 97 -9.80 -3.40 17.89
CA GLN A 97 -9.62 -4.22 16.70
C GLN A 97 -10.95 -4.47 15.97
N HIS A 98 -11.95 -4.95 16.70
CA HIS A 98 -13.27 -5.21 16.16
C HIS A 98 -13.91 -3.95 15.59
N PHE A 99 -13.69 -2.81 16.25
CA PHE A 99 -14.17 -1.52 15.78
C PHE A 99 -13.48 -1.07 14.48
N ALA A 100 -12.15 -1.22 14.38
CA ALA A 100 -11.41 -0.89 13.16
C ALA A 100 -11.89 -1.73 11.96
N TYR A 101 -12.13 -3.03 12.17
CA TYR A 101 -12.72 -3.90 11.14
C TYR A 101 -14.12 -3.47 10.71
N PHE A 102 -14.98 -3.20 11.69
CA PHE A 102 -16.33 -2.74 11.44
C PHE A 102 -16.32 -1.45 10.61
N LEU A 103 -15.47 -0.49 10.98
CA LEU A 103 -15.34 0.77 10.24
C LEU A 103 -14.83 0.57 8.82
N GLU A 104 -13.78 -0.22 8.62
CA GLU A 104 -13.29 -0.54 7.26
C GLU A 104 -14.41 -1.13 6.40
N TYR A 105 -15.10 -2.15 6.92
CA TYR A 105 -16.16 -2.83 6.21
C TYR A 105 -17.29 -1.88 5.85
N ARG A 106 -17.79 -1.10 6.84
CA ARG A 106 -18.93 -0.20 6.66
C ARG A 106 -18.59 0.94 5.71
N LEU A 107 -17.44 1.59 5.87
CA LEU A 107 -17.03 2.68 4.99
C LEU A 107 -16.88 2.18 3.54
N SER A 108 -16.30 1.00 3.36
CA SER A 108 -16.12 0.40 2.04
C SER A 108 -17.46 0.01 1.40
N ALA A 109 -18.39 -0.53 2.19
CA ALA A 109 -19.75 -0.84 1.72
C ALA A 109 -20.54 0.43 1.35
N TYR A 110 -20.45 1.48 2.16
CA TYR A 110 -21.06 2.78 1.84
C TYR A 110 -20.46 3.38 0.57
N PHE A 111 -19.13 3.38 0.44
CA PHE A 111 -18.43 3.82 -0.75
C PHE A 111 -18.90 3.05 -1.99
N ALA A 112 -18.91 1.72 -1.95
CA ALA A 112 -19.33 0.88 -3.06
C ALA A 112 -20.77 1.18 -3.49
N ARG A 113 -21.69 1.26 -2.53
CA ARG A 113 -23.10 1.54 -2.79
C ARG A 113 -23.27 2.92 -3.43
N HIS A 114 -22.61 3.95 -2.91
CA HIS A 114 -22.70 5.30 -3.46
C HIS A 114 -22.06 5.41 -4.84
N ALA A 115 -20.89 4.83 -5.05
CA ALA A 115 -20.23 4.82 -6.35
C ALA A 115 -21.06 4.04 -7.39
N SER A 116 -21.67 2.92 -7.00
CA SER A 116 -22.60 2.13 -7.83
C SER A 116 -23.85 2.93 -8.22
N GLN A 117 -24.47 3.63 -7.26
CA GLN A 117 -25.63 4.52 -7.53
C GLN A 117 -25.32 5.64 -8.52
N LEU A 118 -24.06 6.09 -8.57
CA LEU A 118 -23.57 7.09 -9.50
C LEU A 118 -23.07 6.50 -10.83
N GLY A 119 -23.10 5.18 -11.00
CA GLY A 119 -22.59 4.50 -12.19
C GLY A 119 -21.06 4.51 -12.31
N LEU A 120 -20.35 4.74 -11.20
CA LEU A 120 -18.88 4.78 -11.14
C LEU A 120 -18.25 3.41 -10.86
N LEU A 121 -19.04 2.46 -10.35
CA LEU A 121 -18.66 1.06 -10.15
C LEU A 121 -19.73 0.16 -10.73
N GLU A 122 -19.32 -0.94 -11.37
CA GLU A 122 -20.24 -2.02 -11.68
C GLU A 122 -20.82 -2.59 -10.38
N THR A 123 -22.12 -2.87 -10.37
CA THR A 123 -22.86 -3.24 -9.15
C THR A 123 -22.22 -4.46 -8.48
N SER A 124 -21.52 -4.29 -7.35
CA SER A 124 -21.09 -5.42 -6.52
C SER A 124 -22.31 -6.01 -5.80
N ARG A 125 -22.46 -7.34 -5.83
CA ARG A 125 -23.58 -8.04 -5.19
C ARG A 125 -23.47 -7.97 -3.67
N TRP A 126 -22.24 -7.85 -3.17
CA TRP A 126 -21.91 -7.88 -1.75
C TRP A 126 -22.54 -6.75 -0.90
N HIS A 127 -22.77 -5.55 -1.43
CA HIS A 127 -23.23 -4.40 -0.60
C HIS A 127 -24.74 -4.35 -0.35
N HIS A 128 -25.51 -5.33 -0.85
CA HIS A 128 -26.97 -5.27 -0.79
C HIS A 128 -27.61 -5.79 0.50
N ASN A 129 -26.92 -6.61 1.32
CA ASN A 129 -27.58 -7.35 2.40
C ASN A 129 -26.80 -7.55 3.71
N SER A 130 -25.66 -6.90 3.92
CA SER A 130 -24.88 -7.18 5.12
C SER A 130 -25.46 -6.54 6.38
N ASP A 131 -25.96 -7.39 7.28
CA ASP A 131 -26.30 -7.01 8.63
C ASP A 131 -25.02 -6.42 9.30
N PRO A 132 -25.12 -5.32 10.07
CA PRO A 132 -24.02 -4.87 10.92
C PRO A 132 -23.39 -5.99 11.78
N ALA A 133 -24.15 -7.02 12.15
CA ALA A 133 -23.65 -8.22 12.81
C ALA A 133 -22.74 -9.07 11.90
N ASP A 134 -23.05 -9.16 10.61
CA ASP A 134 -22.21 -9.82 9.61
C ASP A 134 -20.88 -9.07 9.46
N ALA A 135 -20.90 -7.74 9.43
CA ALA A 135 -19.69 -6.91 9.35
C ALA A 135 -18.68 -7.21 10.48
N LEU A 136 -19.17 -7.54 11.67
CA LEU A 136 -18.34 -7.87 12.82
C LEU A 136 -17.75 -9.29 12.72
N ALA A 137 -18.57 -10.26 12.33
CA ALA A 137 -18.14 -11.64 12.14
C ALA A 137 -17.17 -11.79 10.95
N ILE A 138 -17.37 -10.98 9.91
CA ILE A 138 -16.60 -10.98 8.66
C ILE A 138 -15.34 -10.11 8.77
N GLY A 139 -15.40 -9.01 9.50
CA GLY A 139 -14.32 -8.05 9.61
C GLY A 139 -13.02 -8.66 10.15
N GLY A 140 -13.14 -9.57 11.12
CA GLY A 140 -12.02 -10.34 11.68
C GLY A 140 -11.52 -11.46 10.78
N GLU A 141 -12.41 -12.09 10.01
CA GLU A 141 -12.13 -13.30 9.23
C GLU A 141 -12.69 -13.15 7.81
N LEU A 142 -11.93 -12.55 6.90
CA LEU A 142 -12.37 -12.31 5.52
C LEU A 142 -12.78 -13.59 4.78
N ARG A 143 -12.24 -14.75 5.17
CA ARG A 143 -12.62 -16.05 4.60
C ARG A 143 -14.11 -16.37 4.79
N LYS A 144 -14.76 -15.82 5.83
CA LYS A 144 -16.20 -15.97 6.05
C LYS A 144 -17.05 -15.29 4.98
N MET A 145 -16.47 -14.40 4.17
CA MET A 145 -17.16 -13.82 3.00
C MET A 145 -17.46 -14.84 1.90
N GLY A 146 -16.73 -15.97 1.85
CA GLY A 146 -16.90 -16.97 0.80
C GLY A 146 -16.79 -16.35 -0.59
N ASP A 147 -17.84 -16.55 -1.41
CA ASP A 147 -17.88 -16.08 -2.80
C ASP A 147 -17.81 -14.54 -2.94
N ASP A 148 -18.14 -13.79 -1.89
CA ASP A 148 -18.12 -12.32 -1.89
C ASP A 148 -16.73 -11.72 -1.65
N LEU A 149 -15.75 -12.53 -1.23
CA LEU A 149 -14.40 -12.05 -0.87
C LEU A 149 -13.72 -11.32 -2.03
N GLY A 150 -13.87 -11.84 -3.26
CA GLY A 150 -13.26 -11.24 -4.44
C GLY A 150 -13.80 -9.84 -4.75
N GLU A 151 -15.12 -9.64 -4.61
CA GLU A 151 -15.77 -8.35 -4.83
C GLU A 151 -15.43 -7.35 -3.73
N TYR A 152 -15.34 -7.81 -2.48
CA TYR A 152 -14.92 -6.98 -1.36
C TYR A 152 -13.49 -6.45 -1.54
N LEU A 153 -12.54 -7.35 -1.82
CA LEU A 153 -11.14 -6.95 -2.03
C LEU A 153 -10.99 -6.04 -3.25
N ALA A 154 -11.77 -6.26 -4.31
CA ALA A 154 -11.82 -5.37 -5.47
C ALA A 154 -12.32 -3.98 -5.08
N THR A 155 -13.35 -3.91 -4.22
CA THR A 155 -13.85 -2.63 -3.69
C THR A 155 -12.79 -1.91 -2.87
N LEU A 156 -12.15 -2.60 -1.92
CA LEU A 156 -11.07 -2.02 -1.10
C LEU A 156 -9.95 -1.47 -1.98
N SER A 157 -9.63 -2.18 -3.07
CA SER A 157 -8.58 -1.76 -4.00
C SER A 157 -8.86 -0.43 -4.68
N ILE A 158 -10.14 -0.09 -4.87
CA ILE A 158 -10.57 1.19 -5.44
C ILE A 158 -10.68 2.23 -4.31
N ALA A 159 -11.34 1.86 -3.21
CA ALA A 159 -11.61 2.74 -2.07
C ALA A 159 -10.34 3.39 -1.51
N GLN A 160 -9.24 2.65 -1.41
CA GLN A 160 -7.96 3.17 -0.91
C GLN A 160 -7.39 4.34 -1.74
N HIS A 161 -7.72 4.43 -3.04
CA HIS A 161 -7.31 5.55 -3.89
C HIS A 161 -8.10 6.83 -3.61
N TYR A 162 -9.22 6.72 -2.88
CA TYR A 162 -10.07 7.82 -2.44
C TYR A 162 -9.99 8.02 -0.93
N ASP A 163 -8.81 7.76 -0.37
CA ASP A 163 -8.45 7.98 1.04
C ASP A 163 -9.16 7.14 2.09
N ILE A 164 -10.03 6.22 1.69
CA ILE A 164 -10.64 5.24 2.60
C ILE A 164 -9.54 4.30 3.10
N ALA A 165 -9.35 4.23 4.42
CA ALA A 165 -8.34 3.36 4.98
C ALA A 165 -8.75 1.89 4.84
N THR A 166 -7.83 1.08 4.31
CA THR A 166 -8.02 -0.35 4.11
C THR A 166 -6.86 -1.15 4.70
N ARG A 167 -7.06 -2.46 4.83
CA ARG A 167 -6.05 -3.45 5.19
C ARG A 167 -5.17 -3.90 4.01
N LEU A 168 -5.33 -3.31 2.83
CA LEU A 168 -4.51 -3.64 1.68
C LEU A 168 -3.19 -2.89 1.75
N LEU A 169 -2.11 -3.58 1.43
CA LEU A 169 -0.84 -2.95 1.07
C LEU A 169 -0.70 -2.99 -0.45
N ASP A 170 -0.67 -1.82 -1.08
CA ASP A 170 -0.32 -1.64 -2.48
C ASP A 170 1.16 -1.96 -2.77
N PHE A 171 1.39 -2.80 -3.79
CA PHE A 171 2.70 -3.10 -4.35
C PHE A 171 2.62 -3.02 -5.87
N SER A 172 3.77 -2.85 -6.52
CA SER A 172 3.92 -2.75 -7.96
C SER A 172 4.85 -3.85 -8.45
N PHE A 173 4.49 -4.53 -9.54
CA PHE A 173 5.44 -5.36 -10.27
C PHE A 173 6.54 -4.53 -10.93
N ASN A 174 6.30 -3.23 -11.15
CA ASN A 174 7.25 -2.32 -11.75
C ASN A 174 8.03 -1.53 -10.68
N PRO A 175 9.33 -1.79 -10.49
CA PRO A 175 10.15 -1.11 -9.49
C PRO A 175 10.29 0.39 -9.72
N MET A 176 10.27 0.85 -10.98
CA MET A 176 10.35 2.29 -11.29
C MET A 176 9.09 3.03 -10.84
N LYS A 177 7.93 2.36 -10.89
CA LYS A 177 6.67 2.93 -10.39
C LYS A 177 6.67 3.03 -8.87
N ALA A 178 7.18 2.01 -8.18
CA ALA A 178 7.39 2.06 -6.73
C ALA A 178 8.36 3.18 -6.33
N LEU A 179 9.51 3.30 -7.00
CA LEU A 179 10.46 4.38 -6.77
C LEU A 179 9.82 5.76 -7.02
N SER A 180 9.01 5.89 -8.06
CA SER A 180 8.26 7.12 -8.35
C SER A 180 7.29 7.49 -7.23
N PHE A 181 6.52 6.55 -6.69
CA PHE A 181 5.71 6.80 -5.49
C PHE A 181 6.55 7.27 -4.29
N ALA A 182 7.72 6.68 -4.08
CA ALA A 182 8.61 7.09 -3.00
C ALA A 182 9.10 8.54 -3.18
N ILE A 183 9.60 8.88 -4.37
CA ILE A 183 10.16 10.19 -4.69
C ILE A 183 9.12 11.31 -4.64
N TYR A 184 7.94 11.07 -5.22
CA TYR A 184 6.89 12.09 -5.25
C TYR A 184 6.13 12.16 -3.93
N GLY A 185 6.07 11.08 -3.15
CA GLY A 185 5.43 11.03 -1.83
C GLY A 185 6.32 11.50 -0.67
N MET A 186 7.52 12.01 -0.96
CA MET A 186 8.50 12.46 0.02
C MET A 186 8.01 13.70 0.79
N GLN A 187 8.26 13.72 2.11
CA GLN A 187 7.93 14.88 2.95
C GLN A 187 8.97 16.00 2.85
N ARG A 188 8.60 17.24 3.24
CA ARG A 188 9.38 18.49 3.08
C ARG A 188 10.83 18.41 3.52
N ASP A 189 11.04 17.71 4.63
CA ASP A 189 12.28 17.76 5.40
C ASP A 189 13.02 16.41 5.38
N ILE A 190 12.55 15.49 4.53
CA ILE A 190 13.15 14.17 4.37
C ILE A 190 13.93 14.16 3.06
N HIS A 191 15.21 13.81 3.13
CA HIS A 191 16.11 13.69 1.97
C HIS A 191 16.50 12.24 1.69
N GLN A 192 15.62 11.33 2.09
CA GLN A 192 15.81 9.90 1.97
C GLN A 192 14.48 9.26 1.60
N VAL A 193 14.50 8.29 0.70
CA VAL A 193 13.32 7.51 0.34
C VAL A 193 13.66 6.03 0.34
N ALA A 194 12.64 5.17 0.49
CA ALA A 194 12.83 3.73 0.50
C ALA A 194 11.97 3.05 -0.56
N VAL A 195 12.52 2.01 -1.18
CA VAL A 195 11.79 1.05 -2.00
C VAL A 195 11.95 -0.33 -1.37
N PHE A 196 10.85 -0.89 -0.90
CA PHE A 196 10.81 -2.26 -0.41
C PHE A 196 10.70 -3.20 -1.60
N ALA A 197 11.50 -4.26 -1.63
CA ALA A 197 11.41 -5.34 -2.61
C ALA A 197 11.07 -6.64 -1.88
N LEU A 198 9.93 -7.23 -2.24
CA LEU A 198 9.40 -8.44 -1.60
C LEU A 198 9.39 -9.60 -2.59
N ASN A 199 9.91 -10.76 -2.17
CA ASN A 199 9.86 -11.99 -2.94
C ASN A 199 8.48 -12.62 -2.81
N ILE A 200 7.71 -12.60 -3.91
CA ILE A 200 6.33 -13.07 -3.92
C ILE A 200 6.18 -14.56 -4.15
N ASN A 201 7.26 -15.27 -4.48
CA ASN A 201 7.23 -16.73 -4.64
C ASN A 201 7.02 -17.43 -3.30
N GLU A 202 7.49 -16.81 -2.22
CA GLU A 202 7.31 -17.29 -0.85
C GLU A 202 5.95 -16.92 -0.24
N MET A 203 5.08 -16.25 -1.02
CA MET A 203 3.77 -15.80 -0.55
C MET A 203 2.61 -16.64 -1.12
N PRO A 204 1.68 -17.09 -0.26
CA PRO A 204 0.45 -17.73 -0.72
C PRO A 204 -0.42 -16.74 -1.51
N TYR A 205 -1.16 -17.26 -2.48
CA TYR A 205 -2.18 -16.50 -3.20
C TYR A 205 -3.48 -16.52 -2.39
N VAL A 206 -4.25 -15.42 -2.42
CA VAL A 206 -5.62 -15.43 -1.88
C VAL A 206 -6.48 -16.35 -2.74
N ASP A 207 -6.78 -17.54 -2.22
CA ASP A 207 -7.69 -18.44 -2.89
C ASP A 207 -9.14 -17.94 -2.74
N LEU A 208 -9.68 -17.43 -3.84
CA LEU A 208 -11.06 -16.92 -3.92
C LEU A 208 -12.09 -18.05 -4.08
N LYS A 209 -11.67 -19.31 -4.18
CA LYS A 209 -12.54 -20.47 -4.49
C LYS A 209 -12.64 -21.50 -3.37
N THR A 210 -11.75 -21.49 -2.37
CA THR A 210 -11.85 -22.45 -1.27
C THR A 210 -13.03 -22.10 -0.37
N LYS A 211 -14.06 -22.95 -0.43
CA LYS A 211 -15.11 -22.96 0.58
C LYS A 211 -14.50 -23.47 1.89
N ASN A 212 -14.74 -22.74 2.98
CA ASN A 212 -14.40 -23.14 4.34
C ASN A 212 -14.75 -24.62 4.58
N ASP A 213 -13.74 -25.48 4.62
CA ASP A 213 -13.83 -26.87 5.05
C ASP A 213 -13.64 -27.03 6.57
N GLY A 214 -13.69 -25.92 7.32
CA GLY A 214 -13.84 -25.90 8.77
C GLY A 214 -12.59 -26.33 9.56
N ASN A 215 -11.49 -26.67 8.88
CA ASN A 215 -10.22 -26.96 9.52
C ASN A 215 -9.39 -25.68 9.66
N PHE A 216 -9.70 -24.92 10.71
CA PHE A 216 -8.91 -23.79 11.18
C PHE A 216 -7.64 -24.31 11.87
N LEU A 217 -6.58 -24.63 11.11
CA LEU A 217 -5.30 -25.05 11.69
C LEU A 217 -4.08 -24.39 11.00
N GLU A 218 -3.30 -23.74 11.86
CA GLU A 218 -1.88 -23.34 11.82
C GLU A 218 -1.39 -22.24 10.85
N ASP A 219 -2.07 -21.94 9.74
CA ASP A 219 -1.54 -21.02 8.70
C ASP A 219 -2.21 -19.62 8.63
N ASP A 220 -3.04 -19.29 9.62
CA ASP A 220 -4.03 -18.19 9.54
C ASP A 220 -3.46 -16.77 9.61
N ASN A 221 -2.19 -16.61 9.99
CA ASN A 221 -1.49 -15.31 10.04
C ASN A 221 -0.64 -15.02 8.79
N LYS A 222 -0.86 -15.73 7.68
CA LYS A 222 -0.07 -15.53 6.46
C LYS A 222 -0.58 -14.35 5.62
N TRP A 223 0.31 -13.40 5.41
CA TRP A 223 0.16 -12.42 4.34
C TRP A 223 0.01 -13.12 3.00
N SER A 224 -0.99 -12.70 2.23
CA SER A 224 -1.40 -13.31 0.98
C SER A 224 -1.45 -12.26 -0.13
N LYS A 225 -1.06 -12.66 -1.33
CA LYS A 225 -1.13 -11.79 -2.52
C LYS A 225 -2.50 -11.86 -3.18
N TYR A 226 -3.02 -10.70 -3.57
CA TYR A 226 -4.28 -10.50 -4.28
C TYR A 226 -4.05 -9.59 -5.48
N ILE A 227 -4.46 -10.03 -6.67
CA ILE A 227 -4.44 -9.21 -7.88
C ILE A 227 -5.89 -8.85 -8.20
N ALA A 228 -6.25 -7.58 -8.06
CA ALA A 228 -7.59 -7.12 -8.41
C ALA A 228 -7.76 -7.10 -9.93
N PRO A 229 -9.00 -7.24 -10.45
CA PRO A 229 -9.27 -7.11 -11.87
C PRO A 229 -8.82 -5.74 -12.42
N TYR A 230 -7.92 -5.73 -13.40
CA TYR A 230 -7.41 -4.50 -14.01
C TYR A 230 -8.47 -3.72 -14.80
N SER A 231 -9.50 -4.41 -15.33
CA SER A 231 -10.52 -3.81 -16.21
C SER A 231 -11.37 -2.75 -15.51
N SER A 232 -11.60 -2.89 -14.21
CA SER A 232 -12.43 -1.98 -13.41
C SER A 232 -11.63 -0.88 -12.70
N ASN A 233 -10.30 -0.96 -12.70
CA ASN A 233 -9.45 0.02 -12.01
C ASN A 233 -8.20 0.38 -12.85
N ARG A 234 -8.33 1.50 -13.57
CA ARG A 234 -7.25 2.04 -14.41
C ARG A 234 -5.98 2.38 -13.62
N ASN A 235 -6.10 2.76 -12.34
CA ASN A 235 -4.94 3.07 -11.52
C ASN A 235 -4.13 1.82 -11.22
N ILE A 236 -4.77 0.70 -10.90
CA ILE A 236 -4.06 -0.58 -10.68
C ILE A 236 -3.34 -1.01 -11.94
N PHE A 237 -4.00 -0.92 -13.10
CA PHE A 237 -3.36 -1.21 -14.37
C PHE A 237 -2.16 -0.29 -14.64
N ALA A 238 -2.35 1.02 -14.48
CA ALA A 238 -1.30 2.02 -14.64
C ALA A 238 -0.14 1.81 -13.66
N GLN A 239 -0.40 1.27 -12.48
CA GLN A 239 0.62 0.98 -11.47
C GLN A 239 1.33 -0.35 -11.70
N GLU A 240 0.85 -1.22 -12.60
CA GLU A 240 1.21 -2.64 -12.60
C GLU A 240 1.04 -3.23 -11.19
N GLY A 241 -0.09 -2.90 -10.56
CA GLY A 241 -0.31 -3.07 -9.14
C GLY A 241 -0.80 -4.46 -8.74
N LEU A 242 -0.48 -4.83 -7.51
CA LEU A 242 -1.09 -5.91 -6.76
C LEU A 242 -1.29 -5.45 -5.31
N PHE A 243 -2.00 -6.27 -4.54
CA PHE A 243 -2.16 -6.06 -3.11
C PHE A 243 -1.64 -7.22 -2.32
N ILE A 244 -1.18 -6.89 -1.12
CA ILE A 244 -0.86 -7.86 -0.09
C ILE A 244 -1.79 -7.57 1.08
N THR A 245 -2.42 -8.61 1.60
CA THR A 245 -3.35 -8.50 2.72
C THR A 245 -3.28 -9.74 3.59
N MET A 246 -3.90 -9.65 4.76
CA MET A 246 -4.04 -10.79 5.66
C MET A 246 -5.52 -11.06 5.87
N LEU A 247 -5.91 -12.31 5.63
CA LEU A 247 -7.32 -12.71 5.64
C LEU A 247 -7.88 -12.85 7.05
N ASP A 248 -7.05 -13.23 8.01
CA ASP A 248 -7.42 -13.35 9.42
C ASP A 248 -6.38 -12.70 10.35
N PRO A 249 -6.37 -11.36 10.46
CA PRO A 249 -5.55 -10.67 11.46
C PRO A 249 -6.08 -10.83 12.88
N GLY A 250 -7.30 -11.38 13.03
CA GLY A 250 -8.03 -11.57 14.29
C GLY A 250 -7.14 -12.15 15.36
N HIS A 251 -6.63 -13.34 15.06
CA HIS A 251 -5.80 -14.12 15.95
C HIS A 251 -4.48 -13.43 16.31
N HIS A 252 -3.75 -12.88 15.33
CA HIS A 252 -2.47 -12.20 15.60
C HIS A 252 -2.65 -11.01 16.55
N TYR A 253 -3.65 -10.17 16.27
CA TYR A 253 -3.88 -8.98 17.08
C TYR A 253 -4.34 -9.36 18.49
N GLY A 254 -5.22 -10.36 18.64
CA GLY A 254 -5.70 -10.82 19.95
C GLY A 254 -4.56 -11.26 20.87
N ILE A 255 -3.50 -11.85 20.31
CA ILE A 255 -2.30 -12.27 21.06
C ILE A 255 -1.34 -11.10 21.32
N ASN A 256 -1.13 -10.23 20.32
CA ASN A 256 -0.03 -9.25 20.34
C ASN A 256 -0.47 -7.82 20.67
N GLY A 257 -1.77 -7.55 20.74
CA GLY A 257 -2.34 -6.21 20.95
C GLY A 257 -2.12 -5.24 19.78
N LYS A 258 -1.64 -5.72 18.63
CA LYS A 258 -1.32 -4.90 17.45
C LYS A 258 -1.50 -5.68 16.16
N PHE A 259 -1.83 -4.96 15.08
CA PHE A 259 -1.86 -5.55 13.75
C PHE A 259 -0.42 -5.85 13.29
N PRO A 260 -0.11 -7.03 12.74
CA PRO A 260 1.25 -7.35 12.34
C PRO A 260 1.68 -6.44 11.21
N THR A 261 2.94 -6.02 11.21
CA THR A 261 3.53 -5.43 10.02
C THR A 261 4.08 -6.54 9.11
N LEU A 262 4.28 -6.24 7.82
CA LEU A 262 4.87 -7.23 6.90
C LEU A 262 6.27 -7.63 7.35
N GLU A 263 7.02 -6.68 7.92
CA GLU A 263 8.32 -6.90 8.54
C GLU A 263 8.24 -7.93 9.66
N ASP A 264 7.28 -7.78 10.59
CA ASP A 264 7.11 -8.68 11.73
C ASP A 264 6.84 -10.12 11.28
N ALA A 265 6.09 -10.31 10.20
CA ALA A 265 5.75 -11.62 9.68
C ALA A 265 6.97 -12.40 9.14
N TYR A 266 7.97 -11.71 8.58
CA TYR A 266 9.12 -12.35 7.92
C TYR A 266 10.44 -12.24 8.68
N LYS A 267 10.42 -11.66 9.89
CA LYS A 267 11.60 -11.57 10.78
C LYS A 267 12.29 -12.91 11.04
N ARG A 268 11.57 -14.03 10.97
CA ARG A 268 12.07 -15.39 11.27
C ARG A 268 12.43 -16.23 10.04
N SER A 269 12.24 -15.70 8.83
CA SER A 269 12.63 -16.42 7.61
C SER A 269 14.13 -16.70 7.55
N GLU A 270 14.52 -17.88 7.09
CA GLU A 270 15.91 -18.27 6.87
C GLU A 270 16.49 -17.51 5.66
N ASP A 271 15.72 -17.37 4.59
CA ASP A 271 16.11 -16.56 3.43
C ASP A 271 15.51 -15.15 3.51
N PRO A 272 16.22 -14.12 3.00
CA PRO A 272 15.69 -12.77 2.93
C PRO A 272 14.58 -12.66 1.88
N ILE A 273 13.33 -12.66 2.37
CA ILE A 273 12.12 -12.47 1.56
C ILE A 273 11.88 -10.98 1.28
N LEU A 274 12.43 -10.08 2.11
CA LEU A 274 12.17 -8.66 2.07
C LEU A 274 13.46 -7.84 2.17
N TYR A 275 13.67 -6.97 1.19
CA TYR A 275 14.76 -6.00 1.13
C TYR A 275 14.23 -4.58 1.21
N LYS A 276 15.00 -3.68 1.80
CA LYS A 276 14.73 -2.25 1.84
C LYS A 276 15.86 -1.51 1.12
N LEU A 277 15.57 -1.01 -0.07
CA LEU A 277 16.49 -0.22 -0.88
C LEU A 277 16.36 1.24 -0.48
N VAL A 278 17.44 1.87 -0.03
CA VAL A 278 17.41 3.24 0.48
C VAL A 278 18.15 4.17 -0.46
N VAL A 279 17.48 5.20 -0.94
CA VAL A 279 18.07 6.28 -1.75
C VAL A 279 18.20 7.48 -0.84
N ASP A 280 19.43 7.95 -0.64
CA ASP A 280 19.75 9.01 0.31
C ASP A 280 20.55 10.13 -0.37
N GLY A 281 20.24 11.37 -0.02
CA GLY A 281 20.93 12.55 -0.51
C GLY A 281 20.09 13.35 -1.50
N PHE A 282 20.07 14.66 -1.29
CA PHE A 282 19.31 15.62 -2.09
C PHE A 282 19.66 15.55 -3.58
N ASP A 283 20.96 15.56 -3.91
CA ASP A 283 21.42 15.55 -5.31
C ASP A 283 21.04 14.24 -6.02
N LEU A 284 21.23 13.09 -5.34
CA LEU A 284 20.85 11.79 -5.88
C LEU A 284 19.34 11.69 -6.13
N ILE A 285 18.53 12.19 -5.20
CA ILE A 285 17.07 12.23 -5.36
C ILE A 285 16.66 13.11 -6.56
N ALA A 286 17.33 14.25 -6.76
CA ALA A 286 17.07 15.13 -7.90
C ALA A 286 17.43 14.45 -9.24
N ASP A 287 18.57 13.74 -9.29
CA ASP A 287 19.00 12.98 -10.46
C ASP A 287 18.03 11.83 -10.77
N VAL A 288 17.64 11.07 -9.74
CA VAL A 288 16.66 9.98 -9.85
C VAL A 288 15.30 10.51 -10.32
N ARG A 289 14.87 11.67 -9.83
CA ARG A 289 13.63 12.31 -10.31
C ARG A 289 13.70 12.65 -11.79
N THR A 290 14.81 13.25 -12.24
CA THR A 290 15.05 13.55 -13.65
C THR A 290 15.02 12.28 -14.51
N MET A 291 15.65 11.21 -14.03
CA MET A 291 15.62 9.89 -14.67
C MET A 291 14.19 9.35 -14.79
N LEU A 292 13.39 9.37 -13.71
CA LEU A 292 12.01 8.90 -13.74
C LEU A 292 11.14 9.67 -14.73
N ILE A 293 11.32 10.98 -14.84
CA ILE A 293 10.61 11.82 -15.82
C ILE A 293 10.94 11.39 -17.25
N ARG A 294 12.23 11.13 -17.54
CA ARG A 294 12.68 10.62 -18.85
C ARG A 294 12.11 9.24 -19.15
N LEU A 295 11.95 8.40 -18.14
CA LEU A 295 11.37 7.06 -18.23
C LEU A 295 9.83 7.04 -18.19
N GLN A 296 9.15 8.20 -18.25
CA GLN A 296 7.68 8.29 -18.19
C GLN A 296 7.10 7.61 -16.95
N CYS A 297 7.75 7.84 -15.80
CA CYS A 297 7.29 7.39 -14.49
C CYS A 297 6.92 8.61 -13.64
N THR A 298 5.97 9.41 -14.11
CA THR A 298 5.46 10.61 -13.42
C THR A 298 4.16 10.31 -12.67
N PRO A 299 3.64 11.22 -11.83
CA PRO A 299 2.34 11.04 -11.18
C PRO A 299 1.19 10.75 -12.16
N ALA A 300 1.24 11.30 -13.38
CA ALA A 300 0.24 11.04 -14.42
C ALA A 300 0.27 9.59 -14.93
N ASP A 301 1.47 8.99 -14.97
CA ASP A 301 1.68 7.61 -15.43
C ASP A 301 1.31 6.59 -14.34
N LEU A 302 1.32 7.01 -13.07
CA LEU A 302 0.94 6.20 -11.91
C LEU A 302 -0.54 6.28 -11.56
N MET A 303 -1.11 7.47 -11.63
CA MET A 303 -2.49 7.76 -11.26
C MET A 303 -3.11 8.67 -12.33
N PRO A 304 -3.59 8.11 -13.44
CA PRO A 304 -4.09 8.91 -14.55
C PRO A 304 -5.29 9.78 -14.14
N SER A 305 -5.06 11.10 -14.11
CA SER A 305 -6.08 12.12 -13.86
C SER A 305 -5.65 13.44 -14.49
N LEU A 306 -6.59 14.36 -14.73
CA LEU A 306 -6.26 15.68 -15.28
C LEU A 306 -5.32 16.45 -14.36
N ASP A 307 -5.52 16.36 -13.04
CA ASP A 307 -4.67 16.99 -12.05
C ASP A 307 -3.23 16.44 -12.12
N ASN A 308 -3.08 15.12 -12.24
CA ASN A 308 -1.76 14.52 -12.34
C ASN A 308 -1.11 14.78 -13.70
N CYS A 309 -1.87 14.90 -14.79
CA CYS A 309 -1.36 15.36 -16.08
C CYS A 309 -0.82 16.80 -16.00
N ALA A 310 -1.54 17.72 -15.34
CA ALA A 310 -1.08 19.08 -15.14
C ALA A 310 0.21 19.14 -14.32
N LYS A 311 0.28 18.37 -13.22
CA LYS A 311 1.50 18.24 -12.40
C LYS A 311 2.68 17.67 -13.20
N ALA A 312 2.44 16.62 -13.98
CA ALA A 312 3.49 16.01 -14.82
C ALA A 312 4.03 16.97 -15.89
N ALA A 313 3.16 17.82 -16.47
CA ALA A 313 3.58 18.84 -17.43
C ALA A 313 4.49 19.90 -16.78
N GLN A 314 4.15 20.36 -15.57
CA GLN A 314 4.98 21.30 -14.79
C GLN A 314 6.36 20.70 -14.47
N LEU A 315 6.39 19.48 -13.94
CA LEU A 315 7.64 18.76 -13.62
C LEU A 315 8.57 18.60 -14.84
N ARG A 316 7.99 18.31 -16.02
CA ARG A 316 8.77 18.21 -17.26
C ARG A 316 9.38 19.54 -17.66
N LEU A 317 8.62 20.64 -17.57
CA LEU A 317 9.13 21.96 -17.89
C LEU A 317 10.26 22.37 -16.94
N GLU A 318 10.10 22.17 -15.64
CA GLU A 318 11.14 22.43 -14.63
C GLU A 318 12.43 21.65 -14.93
N THR A 319 12.28 20.38 -15.33
CA THR A 319 13.42 19.52 -15.69
C THR A 319 14.16 20.06 -16.92
N ILE A 320 13.44 20.53 -17.94
CA ILE A 320 14.06 21.11 -19.14
C ILE A 320 14.84 22.37 -18.78
N VAL A 321 14.22 23.27 -18.00
CA VAL A 321 14.87 24.53 -17.57
C VAL A 321 16.15 24.25 -16.79
N ALA A 322 16.12 23.31 -15.84
CA ALA A 322 17.29 22.94 -15.03
C ALA A 322 18.43 22.34 -15.86
N LEU A 323 18.12 21.57 -16.91
CA LEU A 323 19.11 20.99 -17.82
C LEU A 323 19.74 22.05 -18.74
N GLU A 324 18.99 23.07 -19.13
CA GLU A 324 19.47 24.13 -20.03
C GLU A 324 20.28 25.22 -19.32
N HIS A 325 19.99 25.51 -18.05
CA HIS A 325 20.54 26.67 -17.34
C HIS A 325 21.47 26.30 -16.15
N GLY A 326 21.66 25.00 -15.87
CA GLY A 326 22.29 24.53 -14.63
C GLY A 326 21.37 24.72 -13.41
N PRO A 327 21.74 24.21 -12.22
CA PRO A 327 20.92 24.40 -11.01
C PRO A 327 20.81 25.90 -10.74
N ALA A 328 19.61 26.45 -10.97
CA ALA A 328 19.35 27.88 -10.89
C ALA A 328 19.66 28.38 -9.47
N SER A 329 20.79 29.06 -9.33
CA SER A 329 21.15 29.86 -8.17
C SER A 329 20.34 31.16 -8.13
N ASP A 330 19.02 31.14 -8.35
CA ASP A 330 18.14 32.27 -7.97
C ASP A 330 16.62 32.03 -8.12
N LEU A 331 16.08 30.97 -7.50
CA LEU A 331 14.66 30.96 -7.10
C LEU A 331 14.53 31.24 -5.61
N SER A 332 15.16 32.33 -5.18
CA SER A 332 14.97 32.98 -3.89
C SER A 332 13.65 33.76 -3.85
N SER A 333 12.53 33.10 -4.11
CA SER A 333 11.24 33.57 -3.59
C SER A 333 10.34 32.37 -3.30
N GLY A 334 10.27 32.04 -2.02
CA GLY A 334 9.57 30.87 -1.52
C GLY A 334 8.12 30.85 -1.96
N LYS A 335 7.78 29.87 -2.79
CA LYS A 335 6.45 29.31 -3.03
C LYS A 335 6.69 28.08 -3.88
N LEU A 336 6.84 26.92 -3.24
CA LEU A 336 6.59 25.56 -3.76
C LEU A 336 7.25 24.62 -2.75
N GLY A 337 6.62 24.48 -1.59
CA GLY A 337 6.86 23.26 -0.83
C GLY A 337 6.17 22.08 -1.53
N PRO A 338 6.49 20.82 -1.18
CA PRO A 338 5.94 19.62 -1.75
C PRO A 338 4.44 19.72 -1.84
N VAL A 339 4.02 19.39 -3.04
CA VAL A 339 2.65 19.17 -3.41
C VAL A 339 2.23 17.92 -2.64
N ASP A 340 1.29 18.10 -1.70
CA ASP A 340 0.66 16.99 -1.01
C ASP A 340 0.20 15.94 -2.05
N ILE A 341 0.72 14.72 -1.90
CA ILE A 341 0.17 13.53 -2.56
C ILE A 341 -1.06 13.02 -1.80
N VAL A 342 -1.43 13.67 -0.70
CA VAL A 342 -2.57 13.31 0.13
C VAL A 342 -3.63 14.42 0.07
N GLY A 343 -4.79 14.08 -0.47
CA GLY A 343 -6.01 14.84 -0.28
C GLY A 343 -6.14 16.11 -1.11
N SER A 344 -6.94 16.03 -2.17
CA SER A 344 -7.74 17.16 -2.61
C SER A 344 -8.55 17.72 -1.42
N ARG A 345 -8.01 18.72 -0.72
CA ARG A 345 -8.84 19.67 0.04
C ARG A 345 -9.61 20.51 -0.97
N MET A 346 -10.87 20.17 -1.20
CA MET A 346 -11.87 21.11 -1.69
C MET A 346 -13.23 20.75 -1.08
N GLY A 347 -13.81 21.70 -0.34
CA GLY A 347 -15.26 21.81 -0.07
C GLY A 347 -15.81 20.92 1.02
#